data_AF-A0A502LHS4-F1
#
_entry.id   AF-A0A502LHS4-F1
#
_cell.length_a   1.000
_cell.length_b   1.000
_cell.length_c   1.000
_cell.angle_alpha   90.00
_cell.angle_beta   90.00
_cell.angle_gamma   90.00
#
_symmetry.space_group_name_H-M   'P 1'
#
loop_
_entity.id
_entity.type
_entity.pdbx_description
1 polymer ?
#
loop_
_entity_poly.entity_id
_entity_poly.type
_entity_poly.pdbx_seq_one_letter_code
_entity_poly.pdbx_strand_id
1 'polypeptide(L)'
;MYFMLGNIAFEPVNLTDFNETHSADFAEHAVLKGKPKLQAMGEKLTDLSFAIRLHHKIGGVESRYQSLLSAKAKQDALALMWGSKYKGNFVITDISSTTLFTDGKGNA
;
A
#
# COMPACT_ATOMS: atom_id res chain seq x y z
N MET A 1 7.40 2.39 16.26
CA MET A 1 7.31 1.51 15.08
C MET A 1 7.22 2.41 13.85
N TYR A 2 8.06 2.20 12.84
CA TYR A 2 8.06 3.04 11.64
C TYR A 2 7.20 2.39 10.56
N PHE A 3 6.37 3.16 9.87
CA PHE A 3 5.68 2.71 8.67
C PHE A 3 6.01 3.72 7.59
N MET A 4 6.71 3.32 6.54
CA MET A 4 7.24 4.24 5.53
C MET A 4 7.11 3.66 4.13
N LEU A 5 6.85 4.52 3.16
CA LEU A 5 6.88 4.18 1.74
C LEU A 5 7.93 5.06 1.04
N GLY A 6 9.05 4.47 0.66
CA GLY A 6 10.25 5.20 0.27
C GLY A 6 10.73 6.09 1.42
N ASN A 7 10.81 7.39 1.18
CA ASN A 7 11.20 8.39 2.18
C ASN A 7 10.00 9.04 2.89
N ILE A 8 8.78 8.58 2.61
CA ILE A 8 7.55 9.16 3.16
C ILE A 8 7.19 8.41 4.45
N ALA A 9 7.36 9.09 5.59
CA ALA A 9 7.07 8.52 6.90
C ALA A 9 5.59 8.71 7.28
N PHE A 10 4.96 7.63 7.71
CA PHE A 10 3.59 7.57 8.21
C PHE A 10 3.56 7.39 9.72
N GLU A 11 2.43 7.74 10.32
CA GLU A 11 2.22 7.48 11.73
C GLU A 11 1.75 6.05 11.98
N PRO A 12 2.33 5.39 13.01
CA PRO A 12 1.76 4.18 13.56
C PRO A 12 0.56 4.55 14.45
N VAL A 13 -0.50 5.08 13.86
CA VAL A 13 -1.78 5.24 14.57
C VAL A 13 -2.56 3.99 14.21
N ASN A 14 -2.29 2.90 14.95
CA ASN A 14 -2.98 1.61 14.87
C ASN A 14 -3.55 1.29 13.48
N LEU A 15 -2.83 0.55 12.65
CA LEU A 15 -3.39 -0.02 11.42
C LEU A 15 -4.61 -0.89 11.80
N THR A 16 -5.79 -0.29 11.86
CA THR A 16 -7.04 -0.96 12.22
C THR A 16 -7.53 -1.81 11.06
N ASP A 17 -7.26 -1.34 9.84
CA ASP A 17 -7.56 -2.03 8.59
C ASP A 17 -6.28 -2.08 7.74
N PHE A 18 -5.63 -3.25 7.74
CA PHE A 18 -4.55 -3.61 6.82
C PHE A 18 -4.97 -4.87 6.09
N ASN A 19 -5.06 -4.79 4.77
CA ASN A 19 -5.37 -5.93 3.90
C ASN A 19 -4.20 -6.20 2.95
N GLU A 20 -3.77 -7.45 2.90
CA GLU A 20 -2.73 -7.95 2.01
C GLU A 20 -3.29 -9.16 1.24
N THR A 21 -3.30 -9.06 -0.09
CA THR A 21 -3.82 -10.11 -0.97
C THR A 21 -2.68 -10.69 -1.79
N HIS A 22 -2.49 -12.01 -1.66
CA HIS A 22 -1.61 -12.79 -2.52
C HIS A 22 -2.47 -13.72 -3.37
N SER A 23 -2.15 -13.84 -4.65
CA SER A 23 -2.92 -14.66 -5.59
C SER A 23 -2.00 -15.26 -6.63
N ALA A 24 -2.40 -16.41 -7.17
CA ALA A 24 -1.67 -17.11 -8.22
C ALA A 24 -2.64 -17.55 -9.32
N ASP A 25 -2.13 -17.71 -10.53
CA ASP A 25 -2.87 -18.24 -11.66
C ASP A 25 -2.67 -19.75 -11.80
N PHE A 26 -3.78 -20.45 -12.06
CA PHE A 26 -3.80 -21.88 -12.32
C PHE A 26 -4.59 -22.17 -13.59
N ALA A 27 -4.02 -22.99 -14.47
CA ALA A 27 -4.72 -23.55 -15.62
C ALA A 27 -5.41 -24.86 -15.22
N GLU A 28 -6.70 -24.99 -15.53
CA GLU A 28 -7.46 -26.23 -15.30
C GLU A 28 -7.42 -27.14 -16.52
N HIS A 29 -7.04 -28.39 -16.30
CA HIS A 29 -7.02 -29.44 -17.31
C HIS A 29 -8.13 -30.45 -17.03
N ALA A 30 -9.15 -30.45 -17.90
CA ALA A 30 -10.23 -31.41 -17.85
C ALA A 30 -9.74 -32.83 -18.16
N VAL A 31 -10.29 -33.83 -17.47
CA VAL A 31 -9.97 -35.25 -17.65
C VAL A 31 -11.24 -36.06 -17.84
N LEU A 32 -11.16 -37.15 -18.61
CA LEU A 32 -12.33 -37.99 -18.95
C LEU A 32 -12.99 -38.65 -17.72
N LYS A 33 -12.24 -38.89 -16.65
CA LYS A 33 -12.74 -39.44 -15.38
C LYS A 33 -11.92 -38.91 -14.21
N GLY A 34 -12.60 -38.56 -13.12
CA GLY A 34 -11.97 -38.01 -11.91
C GLY A 34 -12.01 -36.49 -11.87
N LYS A 35 -11.28 -35.90 -10.90
CA LYS A 35 -11.23 -34.45 -10.71
C LYS A 35 -10.27 -33.80 -11.73
N PRO A 36 -10.60 -32.63 -12.27
CA PRO A 36 -9.69 -31.84 -13.11
C PRO A 36 -8.35 -31.57 -12.41
N LYS A 37 -7.28 -31.50 -13.19
CA LYS A 37 -5.93 -31.19 -12.67
C LYS A 37 -5.66 -29.70 -12.80
N LEU A 38 -4.96 -29.12 -11.85
CA LEU A 38 -4.51 -27.72 -11.90
C LEU A 38 -3.01 -27.67 -12.18
N GLN A 39 -2.60 -26.78 -13.08
CA GLN A 39 -1.21 -26.46 -13.34
C GLN A 39 -0.93 -25.01 -12.93
N ALA A 40 0.09 -24.80 -12.09
CA ALA A 40 0.50 -23.47 -11.68
C ALA A 40 1.09 -22.69 -12.86
N MET A 41 0.62 -21.47 -13.08
CA MET A 41 1.01 -20.61 -14.20
C MET A 41 1.84 -19.39 -13.77
N GLY A 42 1.85 -19.08 -12.48
CA GLY A 42 2.64 -17.99 -11.90
C GLY A 42 1.91 -17.28 -10.77
N GLU A 43 2.63 -16.39 -10.08
CA GLU A 43 2.08 -15.51 -9.06
C GLU A 43 1.50 -14.24 -9.70
N LYS A 44 0.43 -13.71 -9.13
CA LYS A 44 -0.09 -12.37 -9.43
C LYS A 44 0.63 -11.33 -8.58
N LEU A 45 0.36 -10.06 -8.88
CA LEU A 45 0.81 -8.97 -8.04
C LEU A 45 0.21 -9.10 -6.64
N THR A 46 1.02 -8.79 -5.63
CA THR A 46 0.54 -8.63 -4.26
C THR A 46 -0.09 -7.25 -4.14
N ASP A 47 -1.35 -7.20 -3.73
CA ASP A 47 -2.07 -5.95 -3.49
C ASP A 47 -2.14 -5.63 -1.99
N LEU A 48 -1.78 -4.40 -1.64
CA LEU A 48 -1.86 -3.88 -0.28
C LEU A 48 -2.85 -2.72 -0.21
N SER A 49 -3.76 -2.77 0.75
CA SER A 49 -4.69 -1.67 1.05
C SER A 49 -4.69 -1.39 2.55
N PHE A 50 -4.50 -0.13 2.92
CA PHE A 50 -4.48 0.30 4.31
C PHE A 50 -4.87 1.77 4.46
N ALA A 51 -5.41 2.12 5.62
CA ALA A 51 -5.65 3.51 6.02
C ALA A 51 -4.58 3.98 7.01
N ILE A 52 -4.09 5.21 6.81
CA ILE A 52 -3.05 5.84 7.64
C ILE A 52 -3.38 7.31 7.89
N ARG A 53 -2.78 7.89 8.94
CA ARG A 53 -2.89 9.32 9.25
C ARG A 53 -1.56 10.03 9.02
N LEU A 54 -1.65 11.25 8.49
CA LEU A 54 -0.54 12.21 8.45
C LEU A 54 -0.84 13.30 9.50
N HIS A 55 0.06 13.51 10.45
CA HIS A 55 -0.04 14.52 11.50
C HIS A 55 1.20 15.41 11.49
N HIS A 56 0.96 16.70 11.70
CA HIS A 56 1.96 17.76 11.60
C HIS A 56 3.19 17.56 12.52
N LYS A 57 3.02 16.90 13.67
CA LYS A 57 4.10 16.57 14.61
C LYS A 57 5.18 15.64 14.04
N ILE A 58 4.87 14.82 13.05
CA ILE A 58 5.88 13.94 12.38
C ILE A 58 6.61 14.69 11.26
N GLY A 59 5.94 15.67 10.65
CA GLY A 59 6.46 16.48 9.56
C GLY A 59 5.33 17.16 8.81
N GLY A 60 5.67 17.99 7.82
CA GLY A 60 4.68 18.66 6.98
C GLY A 60 3.67 17.67 6.40
N VAL A 61 2.39 17.85 6.72
CA VAL A 61 1.31 16.99 6.22
C VAL A 61 1.20 17.17 4.72
N GLU A 62 1.09 18.41 4.26
CA GLU A 62 0.94 18.76 2.84
C GLU A 62 2.12 18.27 2.00
N SER A 63 3.36 18.50 2.41
CA SER A 63 4.54 18.09 1.63
C SER A 63 4.63 16.56 1.47
N ARG A 64 4.30 15.81 2.52
CA ARG A 64 4.24 14.34 2.45
C ARG A 64 3.08 13.86 1.60
N TYR A 65 1.91 14.50 1.71
CA TYR A 65 0.75 14.18 0.88
C TYR A 65 1.04 14.42 -0.61
N GLN A 66 1.64 15.56 -0.96
CA GLN A 66 2.09 15.86 -2.32
C GLN A 66 3.16 14.87 -2.81
N SER A 67 4.03 14.39 -1.91
CA SER A 67 5.00 13.34 -2.25
C SER A 67 4.32 12.02 -2.63
N LEU A 68 3.23 11.64 -1.95
CA LEU A 68 2.45 10.45 -2.31
C LEU A 68 1.76 10.62 -3.66
N LEU A 69 1.13 11.77 -3.91
CA LEU A 69 0.50 12.08 -5.19
C LEU A 69 1.52 12.08 -6.33
N SER A 70 2.71 12.66 -6.12
CA SER A 70 3.78 12.64 -7.11
C SER A 70 4.29 11.21 -7.38
N ALA A 71 4.47 10.39 -6.35
CA ALA A 71 4.90 9.00 -6.52
C ALA A 71 3.86 8.17 -7.27
N LYS A 72 2.56 8.36 -6.97
CA LYS A 72 1.45 7.77 -7.74
C LYS A 72 1.50 8.19 -9.20
N ALA A 73 1.63 9.49 -9.47
CA ALA A 73 1.64 10.03 -10.84
C ALA A 73 2.83 9.54 -11.67
N LYS A 74 4.00 9.35 -11.04
CA LYS A 74 5.21 8.80 -11.67
C LYS A 74 5.20 7.27 -11.76
N GLN A 75 4.26 6.62 -11.07
CA GLN A 75 4.22 5.16 -10.91
C GLN A 75 5.54 4.61 -10.32
N ASP A 76 6.12 5.38 -9.39
CA ASP A 76 7.39 5.04 -8.77
C ASP A 76 7.24 3.77 -7.90
N ALA A 77 8.14 2.82 -8.09
CA ALA A 77 8.25 1.66 -7.22
C ALA A 77 9.00 2.04 -5.95
N LEU A 78 8.29 2.10 -4.83
CA LEU A 78 8.82 2.56 -3.54
C LEU A 78 8.93 1.42 -2.54
N ALA A 79 10.03 1.40 -1.79
CA ALA A 79 10.26 0.43 -0.72
C ALA A 79 9.26 0.63 0.43
N LEU A 80 8.46 -0.38 0.74
CA LEU A 80 7.61 -0.39 1.92
C LEU A 80 8.39 -0.94 3.12
N MET A 81 8.48 -0.13 4.17
CA MET A 81 9.11 -0.49 5.44
C MET A 81 8.07 -0.53 6.54
N TRP A 82 7.99 -1.64 7.27
CA TRP A 82 7.13 -1.81 8.44
C TRP A 82 7.95 -2.28 9.65
N GLY A 83 8.08 -1.39 10.63
CA GLY A 83 8.99 -1.55 11.76
C GLY A 83 10.43 -1.54 11.25
N SER A 84 11.16 -2.61 11.53
CA SER A 84 12.51 -2.87 10.99
C SER A 84 12.50 -3.75 9.75
N LYS A 85 11.32 -4.17 9.25
CA LYS A 85 11.20 -5.13 8.15
C LYS A 85 10.93 -4.43 6.84
N TYR A 86 11.73 -4.77 5.83
CA TYR A 86 11.44 -4.48 4.43
C TYR A 86 10.36 -5.44 3.92
N LYS A 87 9.35 -4.90 3.24
CA LYS A 87 8.20 -5.66 2.73
C LYS A 87 8.19 -5.84 1.22
N GLY A 88 9.04 -5.11 0.50
CA GLY A 88 9.07 -5.12 -0.96
C GLY A 88 8.94 -3.73 -1.55
N ASN A 89 9.01 -3.65 -2.87
CA ASN A 89 8.73 -2.43 -3.62
C ASN A 89 7.30 -2.45 -4.12
N PHE A 90 6.56 -1.37 -3.88
CA PHE A 90 5.17 -1.23 -4.27
C PHE A 90 4.97 0.05 -5.07
N VAL A 91 4.04 0.01 -6.02
CA VAL A 91 3.57 1.17 -6.77
C VAL A 91 2.20 1.57 -6.24
N ILE A 92 1.98 2.87 -6.07
CA ILE A 92 0.69 3.38 -5.58
C ILE A 92 -0.32 3.35 -6.74
N THR A 93 -1.38 2.58 -6.58
CA THR A 93 -2.47 2.47 -7.57
C THR A 93 -3.60 3.45 -7.28
N ASP A 94 -3.93 3.67 -6.00
CA ASP A 94 -4.96 4.61 -5.59
C ASP A 94 -4.63 5.38 -4.30
N ILE A 95 -5.19 6.58 -4.17
CA ILE A 95 -5.10 7.43 -2.97
C ILE A 95 -6.45 8.13 -2.77
N SER A 96 -7.07 7.90 -1.62
CA SER A 96 -8.20 8.69 -1.11
C SER A 96 -7.80 9.39 0.18
N SER A 97 -8.22 10.65 0.37
CA SER A 97 -7.85 11.44 1.55
C SER A 97 -9.00 12.26 2.10
N THR A 98 -9.08 12.35 3.43
CA THR A 98 -10.03 13.20 4.16
C THR A 98 -9.27 14.02 5.20
N THR A 99 -9.42 15.34 5.18
CA THR A 99 -8.84 16.24 6.19
C THR A 99 -9.72 16.26 7.43
N LEU A 100 -9.16 15.88 8.59
CA LEU A 100 -9.91 15.82 9.86
C LEU A 100 -9.72 17.07 10.72
N PHE A 101 -8.55 17.70 10.64
CA PHE A 101 -8.20 18.87 11.44
C PHE A 101 -7.46 19.86 10.55
N THR A 102 -7.66 21.14 10.81
CA THR A 102 -6.88 22.22 10.21
C THR A 102 -6.53 23.25 11.27
N ASP A 103 -5.48 24.02 11.04
CA ASP A 103 -5.21 25.24 11.80
C ASP A 103 -6.20 26.36 11.42
N GLY A 104 -6.09 27.53 12.08
CA GLY A 104 -6.93 28.70 11.80
C GLY A 104 -6.69 29.35 10.42
N LYS A 105 -5.72 28.86 9.64
CA LYS A 105 -5.43 29.28 8.26
C LYS A 105 -5.84 28.22 7.23
N GLY A 106 -6.40 27.08 7.67
CA GLY A 106 -6.83 25.99 6.80
C GLY A 106 -5.73 25.00 6.42
N ASN A 107 -4.55 25.04 7.06
CA ASN A 107 -3.51 24.04 6.83
C ASN A 107 -3.82 22.78 7.63
N ALA A 108 -3.71 21.61 7.01
CA ALA A 108 -3.82 20.31 7.65
C ALA A 108 -2.60 19.95 8.52
#